data_AF-W7KP55-F1
#
_entry.id   AF-W7KP55-F1
#
_cell.length_a   1.000
_cell.length_b   1.000
_cell.length_c   1.000
_cell.angle_alpha   90.00
_cell.angle_beta   90.00
_cell.angle_gamma   90.00
#
_symmetry.space_group_name_H-M   'P 1'
#
loop_
_entity.id
_entity.type
_entity.pdbx_description
1 polymer ?
#
loop_
_entity_poly.entity_id
_entity_poly.type
_entity_poly.pdbx_seq_one_letter_code
_entity_poly.pdbx_strand_id
1 'polypeptide(L)'
;MESDYRPVVAIFSAKLEENTDLFRLLLREVRALKGRKVIVHVLEDVEYWNFLASAREAILDNIDLGLEIYVWKTNDFDKMLKKVQEEKDIKGIITVCGEENKYALRKMLDLLSNSIKANMLKDLCK
;
A
#
# COMPACT_ATOMS: atom_id res chain seq x y z
N MET A 1 -10.76 -18.27 19.01
CA MET A 1 -10.46 -17.69 17.69
C MET A 1 -9.05 -17.16 17.76
N GLU A 2 -8.10 -17.79 17.07
CA GLU A 2 -6.75 -17.24 16.90
C GLU A 2 -6.84 -15.88 16.21
N SER A 3 -6.08 -14.92 16.71
CA SER A 3 -6.02 -13.59 16.10
C SER A 3 -5.12 -13.66 14.87
N ASP A 4 -5.67 -13.37 13.68
CA ASP A 4 -4.89 -13.32 12.43
C ASP A 4 -4.00 -12.06 12.43
N TYR A 5 -2.70 -12.27 12.66
CA TYR A 5 -1.69 -11.21 12.70
C TYR A 5 -0.93 -11.03 11.38
N ARG A 6 -1.30 -11.77 10.33
CA ARG A 6 -0.65 -11.65 9.02
C ARG A 6 -0.85 -10.25 8.46
N PRO A 7 0.21 -9.62 7.89
CA PRO A 7 0.12 -8.26 7.38
C PRO A 7 -0.76 -8.18 6.14
N VAL A 8 -1.47 -7.07 5.99
CA VAL A 8 -2.00 -6.63 4.69
C VAL A 8 -0.86 -5.90 3.98
N VAL A 9 -0.53 -6.29 2.75
CA VAL A 9 0.41 -5.52 1.93
C VAL A 9 -0.39 -4.51 1.12
N ALA A 10 0.01 -3.24 1.16
CA ALA A 10 -0.66 -2.19 0.43
C ALA A 10 0.28 -1.58 -0.60
N ILE A 11 -0.18 -1.45 -1.84
CA ILE A 11 0.52 -0.72 -2.90
C ILE A 11 -0.21 0.61 -3.09
N PHE A 12 0.50 1.70 -2.89
CA PHE A 12 -0.04 3.06 -2.87
C PHE A 12 0.66 3.92 -3.93
N SER A 13 -0.08 4.69 -4.72
CA SER A 13 0.52 5.69 -5.62
C SER A 13 -0.45 6.82 -5.91
N ALA A 14 -0.15 8.02 -5.47
CA ALA A 14 -0.98 9.19 -5.72
C ALA A 14 -0.14 10.43 -5.97
N LYS A 15 -0.80 11.55 -6.25
CA LYS A 15 -0.14 12.85 -6.17
C LYS A 15 -0.02 13.30 -4.72
N LEU A 16 0.98 14.14 -4.45
CA LEU A 16 1.25 14.66 -3.11
C LEU A 16 0.02 15.34 -2.47
N GLU A 17 -0.77 16.07 -3.26
CA GLU A 17 -2.00 16.73 -2.81
C GLU A 17 -3.13 15.75 -2.44
N GLU A 18 -3.11 14.52 -2.97
CA GLU A 18 -4.10 13.47 -2.70
C GLU A 18 -3.65 12.52 -1.58
N ASN A 19 -2.36 12.52 -1.22
CA ASN A 19 -1.76 11.56 -0.30
C ASN A 19 -2.50 11.47 1.03
N THR A 20 -2.86 12.61 1.62
CA THR A 20 -3.55 12.65 2.91
C THR A 20 -4.85 11.84 2.90
N ASP A 21 -5.71 12.08 1.90
CA ASP A 21 -7.05 11.51 1.86
C ASP A 21 -7.01 10.05 1.41
N LEU A 22 -6.17 9.73 0.42
CA LEU A 22 -6.03 8.37 -0.07
C LEU A 22 -5.30 7.47 0.93
N PHE A 23 -4.36 7.99 1.71
CA PHE A 23 -3.69 7.20 2.75
C PHE A 23 -4.63 6.93 3.93
N ARG A 24 -5.48 7.90 4.33
CA ARG A 24 -6.58 7.64 5.29
C ARG A 24 -7.53 6.56 4.78
N LEU A 25 -7.91 6.62 3.51
CA LEU A 25 -8.72 5.59 2.87
C LEU A 25 -8.04 4.22 2.98
N LEU A 26 -6.76 4.12 2.61
CA LEU A 26 -5.98 2.87 2.71
C LEU A 26 -6.03 2.27 4.11
N LEU A 27 -5.74 3.06 5.16
CA LEU A 27 -5.72 2.56 6.53
C LEU A 27 -7.12 2.13 7.01
N ARG A 28 -8.17 2.87 6.61
CA ARG A 28 -9.56 2.48 6.89
C ARG A 28 -9.91 1.12 6.28
N GLU A 29 -9.45 0.87 5.06
CA GLU A 29 -9.69 -0.40 4.37
C GLU A 29 -8.95 -1.57 5.02
N VAL A 30 -7.69 -1.35 5.45
CA VAL A 30 -6.96 -2.35 6.23
C VAL A 30 -7.74 -2.74 7.50
N ARG A 31 -8.30 -1.75 8.20
CA ARG A 31 -9.13 -2.02 9.40
C ARG A 31 -10.42 -2.76 9.06
N ALA A 32 -11.10 -2.39 7.99
CA ALA A 32 -12.30 -3.08 7.53
C ALA A 32 -12.01 -4.56 7.22
N LEU A 33 -10.82 -4.86 6.71
CA LEU A 33 -10.30 -6.22 6.50
C LEU A 33 -9.84 -6.90 7.80
N LYS A 34 -10.05 -6.28 8.97
CA LYS A 34 -9.56 -6.74 10.28
C LYS A 34 -8.04 -6.96 10.29
N GLY A 35 -7.29 -6.16 9.54
CA GLY A 35 -5.83 -6.15 9.56
C GLY A 35 -5.31 -5.49 10.83
N ARG A 36 -4.31 -6.11 11.47
CA ARG A 36 -3.60 -5.52 12.64
C ARG A 36 -2.20 -5.01 12.30
N LYS A 37 -1.67 -5.43 11.14
CA LYS A 37 -0.41 -4.99 10.57
C LYS A 37 -0.61 -4.64 9.10
N VAL A 38 0.02 -3.58 8.62
CA VAL A 38 0.08 -3.21 7.21
C VAL A 38 1.51 -2.86 6.81
N ILE A 39 1.90 -3.33 5.64
CA ILE A 39 3.16 -2.98 4.99
C ILE A 39 2.80 -2.18 3.74
N VAL A 40 3.10 -0.89 3.73
CA VAL A 40 2.74 0.02 2.64
C VAL A 40 3.96 0.25 1.75
N HIS A 41 3.82 -0.08 0.47
CA HIS A 41 4.72 0.30 -0.60
C HIS A 41 4.15 1.51 -1.33
N VAL A 42 4.74 2.67 -1.09
CA VAL A 42 4.42 3.93 -1.74
C VAL A 42 5.28 4.07 -2.98
N LEU A 43 4.66 4.24 -4.14
CA LEU A 43 5.35 4.41 -5.43
C LEU A 43 5.12 5.82 -5.96
N GLU A 44 6.00 6.73 -5.58
CA GLU A 44 5.91 8.16 -5.84
C GLU A 44 7.32 8.77 -5.92
N ASP A 45 7.52 9.75 -6.79
CA ASP A 45 8.78 10.49 -6.88
C ASP A 45 8.87 11.59 -5.80
N VAL A 46 8.77 11.16 -4.54
CA VAL A 46 8.76 12.00 -3.35
C VAL A 46 9.77 11.48 -2.33
N GLU A 47 10.37 12.40 -1.58
CA GLU A 47 11.24 12.03 -0.45
C GLU A 47 10.41 11.45 0.71
N TYR A 48 10.98 10.47 1.42
CA TYR A 48 10.31 9.74 2.50
C TYR A 48 9.67 10.67 3.54
N TRP A 49 10.41 11.71 3.96
CA TRP A 49 9.93 12.67 4.96
C TRP A 49 8.75 13.51 4.48
N ASN A 50 8.70 13.84 3.19
CA ASN A 50 7.59 14.60 2.61
C ASN A 50 6.32 13.76 2.56
N PHE A 51 6.43 12.47 2.23
CA PHE A 51 5.32 11.54 2.31
C PHE A 51 4.81 11.38 3.75
N LEU A 52 5.70 11.17 4.73
CA LEU A 52 5.29 11.06 6.13
C LEU A 52 4.61 12.33 6.64
N ALA A 53 5.09 13.51 6.22
CA ALA A 53 4.48 14.78 6.59
C ALA A 53 3.03 14.90 6.08
N SER A 54 2.75 14.47 4.83
CA SER A 54 1.38 14.47 4.29
C SER A 54 0.50 13.39 4.94
N ALA A 55 1.06 12.23 5.24
CA ALA A 55 0.35 11.12 5.88
C ALA A 55 0.21 11.27 7.41
N ARG A 56 0.78 12.31 8.05
CA ARG A 56 0.95 12.41 9.50
C ARG A 56 -0.33 12.13 10.30
N GLU A 57 -1.40 12.85 9.98
CA GLU A 57 -2.67 12.72 10.72
C GLU A 57 -3.26 11.31 10.58
N ALA A 58 -3.20 10.74 9.37
CA ALA A 58 -3.66 9.39 9.11
C ALA A 58 -2.86 8.36 9.93
N ILE A 59 -1.55 8.54 10.07
CA ILE A 59 -0.69 7.69 10.89
C ILE A 59 -1.07 7.83 12.38
N LEU A 60 -1.24 9.06 12.87
CA LEU A 60 -1.60 9.34 14.26
C LEU A 60 -2.96 8.74 14.64
N ASP A 61 -3.96 8.86 13.76
CA ASP A 61 -5.28 8.26 13.93
C ASP A 61 -5.24 6.72 13.97
N ASN A 62 -4.11 6.12 13.58
CA ASN A 62 -3.95 4.67 13.45
C ASN A 62 -2.69 4.13 14.16
N ILE A 63 -2.26 4.78 15.24
CA ILE A 63 -1.03 4.42 15.97
C ILE A 63 -1.03 3.00 16.56
N ASP A 64 -2.21 2.40 16.79
CA ASP A 64 -2.38 1.02 17.25
C ASP A 64 -2.22 -0.02 16.12
N LEU A 65 -2.18 0.41 14.86
CA LEU A 65 -1.92 -0.46 13.72
C LEU A 65 -0.41 -0.63 13.53
N GLY A 66 0.06 -1.88 13.42
CA GLY A 66 1.46 -2.15 13.09
C GLY A 66 1.76 -1.66 11.66
N LEU A 67 2.34 -0.48 11.52
CA LEU A 67 2.55 0.19 10.25
C LEU A 67 4.02 0.18 9.85
N GLU A 68 4.30 -0.36 8.66
CA GLU A 68 5.60 -0.25 7.99
C GLU A 68 5.41 0.47 6.67
N ILE A 69 6.24 1.48 6.36
CA ILE A 69 6.14 2.28 5.14
C ILE A 69 7.47 2.23 4.40
N TYR A 70 7.42 1.84 3.14
CA TYR A 70 8.51 1.93 2.18
C TYR A 70 8.12 2.92 1.08
N VAL A 71 8.97 3.91 0.82
CA VAL A 71 8.78 4.85 -0.29
C VAL A 71 9.77 4.52 -1.39
N TRP A 72 9.25 4.36 -2.61
CA TRP A 72 9.96 3.96 -3.81
C TRP A 72 9.75 5.01 -4.89
N LYS A 73 10.84 5.37 -5.58
CA LYS A 73 10.74 6.17 -6.80
C LYS A 73 10.07 5.35 -7.90
N THR A 74 9.41 6.01 -8.84
CA THR A 74 8.64 5.34 -9.90
C THR A 74 9.53 4.45 -10.77
N ASN A 75 10.82 4.77 -10.90
CA ASN A 75 11.82 3.99 -11.61
C ASN A 75 12.39 2.79 -10.83
N ASP A 76 12.13 2.69 -9.52
CA ASP A 76 12.57 1.57 -8.65
C ASP A 76 11.48 0.50 -8.49
N PHE A 77 10.48 0.50 -9.37
CA PHE A 77 9.34 -0.40 -9.34
C PHE A 77 9.72 -1.89 -9.27
N ASP A 78 10.68 -2.35 -10.07
CA ASP A 78 11.10 -3.75 -10.06
C ASP A 78 11.66 -4.20 -8.70
N LYS A 79 12.34 -3.28 -7.98
CA LYS A 79 12.84 -3.54 -6.63
C LYS A 79 11.69 -3.61 -5.63
N MET A 80 10.73 -2.69 -5.74
CA MET A 80 9.50 -2.72 -4.94
C MET A 80 8.75 -4.04 -5.15
N LEU A 81 8.59 -4.48 -6.40
CA LEU A 81 7.92 -5.74 -6.72
C LEU A 81 8.61 -6.95 -6.10
N LYS A 82 9.94 -7.00 -6.23
CA LYS A 82 10.72 -8.06 -5.62
C LYS A 82 10.53 -8.07 -4.10
N LYS A 83 10.51 -6.90 -3.47
CA LYS A 83 10.24 -6.78 -2.03
C LYS A 83 8.85 -7.29 -1.66
N VAL A 84 7.81 -6.91 -2.40
CA VAL A 84 6.43 -7.42 -2.22
C VAL A 84 6.38 -8.93 -2.38
N GLN A 85 7.14 -9.50 -3.31
CA GLN A 85 7.26 -10.96 -3.52
C GLN A 85 7.97 -11.70 -2.38
N GLU A 86 8.86 -11.01 -1.67
CA GLU A 86 9.58 -11.56 -0.52
C GLU A 86 8.71 -11.61 0.75
N GLU A 87 7.59 -10.87 0.79
CA GLU A 87 6.65 -10.89 1.91
C GLU A 87 5.92 -12.24 1.96
N LYS A 88 6.34 -13.08 2.91
CA LYS A 88 5.74 -14.39 3.17
C LYS A 88 4.62 -14.25 4.20
N ASP A 89 3.65 -15.16 4.12
CA ASP A 89 2.54 -15.26 5.08
C ASP A 89 1.74 -13.94 5.23
N ILE A 90 1.39 -13.35 4.09
CA ILE A 90 0.54 -12.15 4.05
C ILE A 90 -0.93 -12.55 4.13
N LYS A 91 -1.75 -11.64 4.67
CA LYS A 91 -3.22 -11.76 4.63
C LYS A 91 -3.76 -11.55 3.21
N GLY A 92 -3.07 -10.71 2.45
CA GLY A 92 -3.37 -10.38 1.07
C GLY A 92 -3.01 -8.94 0.74
N ILE A 93 -3.37 -8.50 -0.46
CA ILE A 93 -2.91 -7.25 -1.04
C ILE A 93 -4.06 -6.28 -1.30
N ILE A 94 -3.82 -5.01 -1.01
CA ILE A 94 -4.70 -3.92 -1.42
C ILE A 94 -3.95 -2.92 -2.30
N THR A 95 -4.63 -2.35 -3.29
CA THR A 95 -4.09 -1.28 -4.14
C THR A 95 -4.93 -0.03 -3.98
N VAL A 96 -4.28 1.13 -3.84
CA VAL A 96 -4.91 2.44 -3.73
C VAL A 96 -4.12 3.44 -4.57
N CYS A 97 -4.80 4.24 -5.39
CA CYS A 97 -4.14 5.24 -6.19
C CYS A 97 -5.04 6.41 -6.57
N GLY A 98 -4.40 7.53 -6.89
CA GLY A 98 -5.04 8.68 -7.52
C GLY A 98 -5.41 8.38 -8.98
N GLU A 99 -6.34 9.16 -9.53
CA GLU A 99 -6.86 8.96 -10.89
C GLU A 99 -5.76 8.97 -11.96
N GLU A 100 -4.80 9.88 -11.85
CA GLU A 100 -3.72 10.02 -12.84
C GLU A 100 -2.72 8.85 -12.79
N ASN A 101 -2.61 8.20 -11.62
CA ASN A 101 -1.69 7.09 -11.40
C ASN A 101 -2.32 5.74 -11.74
N LYS A 102 -3.64 5.66 -11.95
CA LYS A 102 -4.36 4.40 -12.24
C LYS A 102 -3.77 3.63 -13.40
N TYR A 103 -3.51 4.29 -14.53
CA TYR A 103 -3.03 3.61 -15.72
C TYR A 103 -1.62 3.03 -15.53
N ALA A 104 -0.72 3.82 -14.93
CA ALA A 104 0.63 3.39 -14.61
C ALA A 104 0.63 2.23 -13.62
N LEU A 105 -0.15 2.37 -12.53
CA LEU A 105 -0.23 1.33 -11.51
C LEU A 105 -0.86 0.05 -12.05
N ARG A 106 -1.87 0.10 -12.92
CA ARG A 106 -2.43 -1.11 -13.54
C ARG A 106 -1.41 -1.87 -14.38
N LYS A 107 -0.67 -1.17 -15.25
CA LYS A 107 0.41 -1.79 -16.03
C LYS A 107 1.43 -2.46 -15.13
N MET A 108 1.74 -1.84 -14.00
CA MET A 108 2.62 -2.38 -12.98
C MET A 108 2.01 -3.62 -12.30
N LEU A 109 0.74 -3.58 -11.91
CA LEU A 109 0.04 -4.73 -11.34
C LEU A 109 -0.03 -5.92 -12.31
N ASP A 110 -0.11 -5.66 -13.62
CA ASP A 110 -0.06 -6.70 -14.65
C ASP A 110 1.28 -7.48 -14.65
N LEU A 111 2.36 -6.88 -14.16
CA LEU A 111 3.67 -7.53 -14.02
C LEU A 111 3.78 -8.38 -12.75
N LEU A 112 2.80 -8.33 -11.84
CA LEU A 112 2.77 -9.20 -10.67
C LEU A 112 2.59 -10.66 -11.08
N SER A 113 3.23 -11.56 -10.33
CA SER A 113 3.03 -13.00 -10.50
C SER A 113 1.58 -13.38 -10.19
N ASN A 114 1.11 -14.45 -10.82
CA ASN A 114 -0.27 -14.92 -10.63
C ASN A 114 -0.57 -15.30 -9.17
N SER A 115 0.42 -15.78 -8.42
CA SER A 115 0.28 -16.09 -7.00
C SER A 115 -0.01 -14.86 -6.15
N ILE A 116 0.60 -13.72 -6.49
CA ILE A 116 0.36 -12.44 -5.80
C ILE A 116 -1.00 -11.88 -6.18
N LYS A 117 -1.33 -11.89 -7.48
CA LYS A 117 -2.64 -11.42 -7.96
C LYS A 117 -3.80 -12.21 -7.34
N ALA A 118 -3.62 -13.52 -7.11
CA ALA A 118 -4.61 -14.35 -6.44
C ALA A 118 -4.88 -13.94 -4.97
N ASN A 119 -3.93 -13.25 -4.33
CA ASN A 119 -4.04 -12.76 -2.96
C ASN A 119 -4.60 -11.32 -2.87
N MET A 120 -5.12 -10.76 -3.96
CA MET A 120 -5.75 -9.43 -3.96
C MET A 120 -7.04 -9.44 -3.14
N LEU A 121 -7.08 -8.64 -2.08
CA LEU A 121 -8.24 -8.44 -1.22
C LEU A 121 -9.12 -7.30 -1.72
N LYS A 122 -8.51 -6.22 -2.20
CA LYS A 122 -9.23 -5.04 -2.71
C LYS A 122 -8.38 -4.30 -3.73
N ASP A 123 -9.02 -3.81 -4.78
CA ASP A 123 -8.37 -2.96 -5.78
C ASP A 123 -9.15 -1.66 -5.94
N LEU A 124 -8.64 -0.58 -5.34
CA LEU A 124 -9.20 0.76 -5.39
C LEU A 124 -8.60 1.62 -6.51
N CYS A 125 -7.92 0.98 -7.47
CA CYS A 125 -7.37 1.58 -8.67
C CYS A 125 -8.13 1.19 -9.95
N LYS A 126 -9.18 0.37 -9.82
CA LYS A 126 -10.07 -0.06 -10.91
C LYS A 126 -11.00 1.04 -11.41
#